data_AF-A0A8D4VQF5-F1
#
_entry.id   AF-A0A8D4VQF5-F1
#
_cell.length_a   1.000
_cell.length_b   1.000
_cell.length_c   1.000
_cell.angle_alpha   90.00
_cell.angle_beta   90.00
_cell.angle_gamma   90.00
#
_symmetry.space_group_name_H-M   'P 1'
#
loop_
_entity.id
_entity.type
_entity.pdbx_description
1 polymer ?
#
loop_
_entity_poly.entity_id
_entity_poly.type
_entity_poly.pdbx_seq_one_letter_code
_entity_poly.pdbx_strand_id
1 'polypeptide(L)'
;MAVAAKSDDDERPAGLYDIHTDHLGAPRALLDQDNQIAWTWHSDPYGAAWNGERGKITYNLRLPGQYYDRETGLHYNYFRDYDPGTGRYIESDPIGLKGGVNTYAYVGNNPIHWIDPLGLERKPGKTPPNSWPTPPIEACGKKPKWSPSGYWEGKKGRNLTGVTIPTEQALIVA
;
A
#
# COMPACT_ATOMS: atom_id res chain seq x y z
N MET A 1 -3.28 -3.37 -10.05
CA MET A 1 -4.64 -3.78 -9.62
C MET A 1 -5.57 -2.69 -10.08
N ALA A 2 -6.64 -3.03 -10.81
CA ALA A 2 -7.52 -2.02 -11.36
C ALA A 2 -8.65 -1.64 -10.38
N VAL A 3 -8.98 -0.36 -10.27
CA VAL A 3 -10.03 0.15 -9.38
C VAL A 3 -11.00 1.04 -10.15
N ALA A 4 -12.28 0.93 -9.82
CA ALA A 4 -13.30 1.85 -10.30
C ALA A 4 -13.46 2.97 -9.26
N ALA A 5 -13.15 4.21 -9.63
CA ALA A 5 -13.44 5.38 -8.80
C ALA A 5 -14.93 5.74 -8.93
N LYS A 6 -15.62 5.96 -7.81
CA LYS A 6 -17.03 6.41 -7.78
C LYS A 6 -17.07 7.93 -7.82
N SER A 7 -17.80 8.51 -8.77
CA SER A 7 -18.17 9.93 -8.77
C SER A 7 -19.64 10.08 -8.40
N ASP A 8 -19.96 11.03 -7.52
CA ASP A 8 -21.33 11.30 -7.02
C ASP A 8 -22.24 12.03 -8.03
N ASP A 9 -21.76 12.26 -9.26
CA ASP A 9 -22.52 12.86 -10.36
C ASP A 9 -22.70 11.85 -11.51
N ASP A 10 -23.96 11.61 -11.87
CA ASP A 10 -24.52 10.54 -12.72
C ASP A 10 -24.11 10.50 -14.21
N GLU A 11 -23.00 11.13 -14.66
CA GLU A 11 -22.63 11.13 -16.10
C GLU A 11 -21.11 11.17 -16.40
N ARG A 12 -20.30 10.24 -15.86
CA ARG A 12 -19.00 9.88 -16.49
C ARG A 12 -18.83 8.37 -16.57
N PRO A 13 -18.24 7.83 -17.66
CA PRO A 13 -18.05 6.40 -17.79
C PRO A 13 -17.20 5.91 -16.61
N ALA A 14 -17.67 4.87 -15.93
CA ALA A 14 -16.88 4.14 -14.93
C ALA A 14 -15.62 3.60 -15.60
N GLY A 15 -14.55 4.38 -15.57
CA GLY A 15 -13.27 4.06 -16.18
C GLY A 15 -12.54 3.01 -15.35
N LEU A 16 -11.92 2.05 -16.03
CA LEU A 16 -10.97 1.15 -15.42
C LEU A 16 -9.65 1.92 -15.18
N TYR A 17 -9.18 1.98 -13.94
CA TYR A 17 -7.90 2.63 -13.61
C TYR A 17 -6.91 1.64 -13.04
N ASP A 18 -5.67 1.62 -13.54
CA ASP A 18 -4.59 0.81 -12.97
C ASP A 18 -3.93 1.53 -11.80
N ILE A 19 -3.94 0.91 -10.61
CA ILE A 19 -3.25 1.43 -9.42
C ILE A 19 -1.79 0.96 -9.42
N HIS A 20 -0.89 1.93 -9.35
CA HIS A 20 0.53 1.75 -9.10
C HIS A 20 0.83 2.07 -7.64
N THR A 21 1.41 1.11 -6.93
CA THR A 21 1.76 1.24 -5.51
C THR A 21 3.27 1.30 -5.29
N ASP A 22 3.71 1.78 -4.14
CA ASP A 22 5.08 1.59 -3.66
C ASP A 22 5.30 0.18 -3.05
N HIS A 23 6.48 -0.02 -2.44
CA HIS A 23 6.87 -1.29 -1.80
C HIS A 23 6.08 -1.64 -0.54
N LEU A 24 5.28 -0.73 0.00
CA LEU A 24 4.39 -0.97 1.14
C LEU A 24 2.95 -1.25 0.69
N GLY A 25 2.65 -1.04 -0.59
CA GLY A 25 1.30 -1.10 -1.13
C GLY A 25 0.56 0.24 -1.05
N ALA A 26 1.24 1.35 -0.73
CA ALA A 26 0.60 2.66 -0.77
C ALA A 26 0.43 3.10 -2.24
N PRO A 27 -0.77 3.52 -2.68
CA PRO A 27 -1.01 3.99 -4.03
C PRO A 27 -0.21 5.27 -4.30
N ARG A 28 0.53 5.29 -5.40
CA ARG A 28 1.36 6.43 -5.85
C ARG A 28 0.83 7.06 -7.13
N ALA A 29 0.23 6.26 -8.01
CA ALA A 29 -0.41 6.77 -9.23
C ALA A 29 -1.58 5.88 -9.67
N LEU A 30 -2.56 6.48 -10.32
CA LEU A 30 -3.62 5.82 -11.07
C LEU A 30 -3.45 6.17 -12.55
N LEU A 31 -3.43 5.16 -13.41
CA LEU A 31 -3.40 5.32 -14.86
C LEU A 31 -4.76 5.02 -15.47
N ASP A 32 -5.18 5.79 -16.47
CA ASP A 32 -6.36 5.46 -17.27
C ASP A 32 -6.06 4.40 -18.34
N GLN A 33 -7.07 4.06 -19.14
CA GLN A 33 -6.98 3.04 -20.20
C GLN A 33 -5.95 3.39 -21.30
N ASP A 34 -5.58 4.67 -21.43
CA ASP A 34 -4.59 5.17 -22.38
C ASP A 34 -3.20 5.34 -21.72
N ASN A 35 -2.99 4.74 -20.54
CA ASN A 35 -1.79 4.87 -19.71
C ASN A 35 -1.43 6.31 -19.34
N GLN A 36 -2.40 7.23 -19.31
CA GLN A 36 -2.19 8.59 -18.84
C GLN A 36 -2.41 8.70 -17.33
N ILE A 37 -1.68 9.59 -16.67
CA ILE A 37 -1.82 9.80 -15.22
C ILE A 37 -3.17 10.44 -14.94
N ALA A 38 -4.08 9.66 -14.36
CA ALA A 38 -5.38 10.12 -13.90
C ALA A 38 -5.29 10.76 -12.51
N TRP A 39 -4.43 10.21 -11.64
CA TRP A 39 -4.13 10.73 -10.31
C TRP A 39 -2.71 10.34 -9.87
N THR A 40 -2.05 11.16 -9.06
CA THR A 40 -0.75 10.87 -8.43
C THR A 40 -0.65 11.53 -7.06
N TRP A 41 0.06 10.86 -6.15
CA TRP A 41 0.37 11.37 -4.82
C TRP A 41 1.83 11.07 -4.45
N HIS A 42 2.61 12.14 -4.37
CA HIS A 42 4.00 12.09 -3.92
C HIS A 42 4.08 12.55 -2.46
N SER A 43 4.48 11.62 -1.58
CA SER A 43 4.67 11.90 -0.17
C SER A 43 6.08 11.55 0.29
N ASP A 44 6.44 12.08 1.44
CA ASP A 44 7.55 11.55 2.23
C ASP A 44 7.20 10.17 2.84
N PRO A 45 8.13 9.51 3.56
CA PRO A 45 7.86 8.24 4.22
C PRO A 45 6.73 8.28 5.27
N TYR A 46 6.45 9.45 5.86
CA TYR A 46 5.38 9.63 6.84
C TYR A 46 4.03 9.99 6.18
N GLY A 47 3.97 10.10 4.86
CA GLY A 47 2.72 10.42 4.17
C GLY A 47 2.44 11.92 4.05
N ALA A 48 3.37 12.80 4.41
CA ALA A 48 3.23 14.23 4.14
C ALA A 48 3.45 14.49 2.64
N ALA A 49 2.46 15.07 1.97
CA ALA A 49 2.55 15.37 0.55
C ALA A 49 3.54 16.53 0.31
N TRP A 50 4.55 16.31 -0.53
CA TRP A 50 5.51 17.38 -0.87
C TRP A 50 4.92 18.39 -1.87
N ASN A 51 4.12 17.92 -2.82
CA ASN A 51 3.53 18.71 -3.91
C ASN A 51 2.01 18.55 -4.01
N GLY A 52 1.38 18.05 -2.95
CA GLY A 52 -0.03 17.64 -2.96
C GLY A 52 -0.30 16.42 -3.85
N GLU A 53 -1.57 16.06 -3.94
CA GLU A 53 -2.07 15.17 -4.99
C GLU A 53 -2.31 15.95 -6.30
N ARG A 54 -2.21 15.28 -7.45
CA ARG A 54 -2.48 15.88 -8.76
C ARG A 54 -3.28 14.91 -9.60
N GLY A 55 -4.22 15.39 -10.40
CA GLY A 55 -5.01 14.52 -11.24
C GLY A 55 -6.33 15.13 -11.70
N LYS A 56 -7.02 14.41 -12.58
CA LYS A 56 -8.38 14.73 -13.04
C LYS A 56 -9.45 14.06 -12.18
N ILE A 57 -9.06 13.06 -11.39
CA ILE A 57 -9.92 12.32 -10.47
C ILE A 57 -9.44 12.50 -9.04
N THR A 58 -10.35 12.25 -8.10
CA THR A 58 -10.05 12.24 -6.66
C THR A 58 -9.81 10.81 -6.22
N TYR A 59 -8.73 10.58 -5.46
CA TYR A 59 -8.44 9.29 -4.86
C TYR A 59 -7.81 9.48 -3.49
N ASN A 60 -8.53 9.05 -2.45
CA ASN A 60 -8.23 9.44 -1.07
C ASN A 60 -7.45 8.38 -0.28
N LEU A 61 -7.14 7.22 -0.86
CA LEU A 61 -6.28 6.25 -0.15
C LEU A 61 -4.86 6.80 0.02
N ARG A 62 -4.25 6.51 1.18
CA ARG A 62 -2.91 6.96 1.57
C ARG A 62 -2.04 5.76 1.94
N LEU A 63 -1.19 5.87 2.97
CA LEU A 63 -0.43 4.73 3.48
C LEU A 63 -1.38 3.58 3.84
N PRO A 64 -0.93 2.31 3.89
CA PRO A 64 -1.83 1.19 4.09
C PRO A 64 -2.66 1.32 5.37
N GLY A 65 -3.99 1.24 5.22
CA GLY A 65 -4.97 1.46 6.29
C GLY A 65 -5.57 2.87 6.34
N GLN A 66 -4.95 3.83 5.64
CA GLN A 66 -5.28 5.25 5.77
C GLN A 66 -6.17 5.78 4.64
N TYR A 67 -7.12 6.63 5.02
CA TYR A 67 -7.97 7.41 4.14
C TYR A 67 -7.78 8.90 4.43
N TYR A 68 -7.55 9.69 3.40
CA TYR A 68 -7.41 11.14 3.53
C TYR A 68 -8.75 11.80 3.78
N ASP A 69 -8.86 12.45 4.93
CA ASP A 69 -9.96 13.33 5.25
C ASP A 69 -9.59 14.76 4.85
N ARG A 70 -10.32 15.28 3.86
CA ARG A 70 -10.09 16.62 3.31
C ARG A 70 -10.51 17.74 4.28
N GLU A 71 -11.49 17.49 5.16
CA GLU A 71 -12.02 18.51 6.06
C GLU A 71 -11.00 18.88 7.15
N THR A 72 -10.34 17.86 7.69
CA THR A 72 -9.33 18.01 8.75
C THR A 72 -7.91 18.09 8.21
N GLY A 73 -7.65 17.54 7.02
CA GLY A 73 -6.30 17.34 6.49
C GLY A 73 -5.57 16.15 7.14
N LEU A 74 -6.25 15.42 8.03
CA LEU A 74 -5.72 14.23 8.68
C LEU A 74 -5.97 12.99 7.82
N HIS A 75 -5.29 11.91 8.18
CA HIS A 75 -5.50 10.60 7.62
C HIS A 75 -6.26 9.76 8.63
N TYR A 76 -7.53 9.48 8.34
CA TYR A 76 -8.32 8.54 9.12
C TYR A 76 -7.72 7.14 8.99
N ASN A 77 -7.41 6.51 10.12
CA ASN A 77 -6.80 5.18 10.20
C ASN A 77 -7.56 4.29 11.19
N TYR A 78 -8.85 4.08 10.89
CA TYR A 78 -9.79 3.21 11.58
C TYR A 78 -9.98 3.49 13.08
N PHE A 79 -9.03 3.07 13.93
CA PHE A 79 -9.07 3.31 15.38
C PHE A 79 -8.49 4.65 15.79
N ARG A 80 -7.73 5.31 14.91
CA ARG A 80 -7.06 6.58 15.22
C ARG A 80 -6.99 7.52 14.02
N ASP A 81 -6.91 8.80 14.30
CA ASP A 81 -6.55 9.83 13.33
C ASP A 81 -5.04 10.09 13.30
N TYR A 82 -4.47 10.12 12.11
CA TYR A 82 -3.05 10.29 11.85
C TYR A 82 -2.75 11.66 11.22
N ASP A 83 -1.79 12.38 11.80
CA ASP A 83 -1.27 13.62 11.26
C ASP A 83 0.03 13.35 10.47
N PRO A 84 0.00 13.41 9.13
CA PRO A 84 1.19 13.22 8.32
C PRO A 84 2.24 14.33 8.52
N GLY A 85 1.83 15.55 8.90
CA GLY A 85 2.75 16.68 9.09
C GLY A 85 3.68 16.52 10.29
N THR A 86 3.19 15.88 11.36
CA THR A 86 4.01 15.53 12.54
C THR A 86 4.51 14.09 12.53
N GLY A 87 3.98 13.24 11.63
CA GLY A 87 4.34 11.83 11.51
C GLY A 87 3.81 10.97 12.66
N ARG A 88 2.67 11.35 13.27
CA ARG A 88 2.16 10.77 14.52
C ARG A 88 0.63 10.67 14.52
N TYR A 89 0.12 9.80 15.38
CA TYR A 89 -1.31 9.82 15.73
C TYR A 89 -1.61 11.01 16.64
N ILE A 90 -2.79 11.59 16.49
CA ILE A 90 -3.28 12.66 17.37
C ILE A 90 -3.97 12.10 18.62
N GLU A 91 -4.29 10.81 18.61
CA GLU A 91 -4.92 10.07 19.71
C GLU A 91 -3.97 9.01 20.28
N SER A 92 -4.10 8.77 21.59
CA SER A 92 -3.36 7.70 22.26
C SER A 92 -3.89 6.34 21.82
N ASP A 93 -2.98 5.37 21.63
CA ASP A 93 -3.29 3.98 21.29
C ASP A 93 -4.34 3.33 22.21
N PRO A 94 -5.49 2.85 21.68
CA PRO A 94 -6.51 2.15 22.46
C PRO A 94 -6.04 0.85 23.10
N ILE A 95 -5.03 0.17 22.53
CA ILE A 95 -4.44 -1.03 23.14
C ILE A 95 -3.33 -0.69 24.16
N GLY A 96 -3.09 0.61 24.38
CA GLY A 96 -2.13 1.14 25.34
C GLY A 96 -0.70 0.73 24.99
N LEU A 97 0.08 0.37 26.01
CA LEU A 97 1.51 0.03 25.86
C LEU A 97 1.77 -1.25 25.05
N LYS A 98 0.73 -2.00 24.66
CA LYS A 98 0.87 -3.18 23.80
C LYS A 98 1.32 -2.81 22.38
N GLY A 99 0.93 -1.64 21.87
CA GLY A 99 1.38 -1.12 20.57
C GLY A 99 2.78 -0.49 20.61
N GLY A 100 3.29 -0.21 21.81
CA GLY A 100 4.62 0.35 22.05
C GLY A 100 4.63 1.32 23.23
N VAL A 101 5.83 1.71 23.67
CA VAL A 101 6.01 2.65 24.80
C VAL A 101 5.48 4.05 24.48
N ASN A 102 5.54 4.45 23.22
CA ASN A 102 4.98 5.72 22.75
C ASN A 102 3.64 5.45 22.05
N THR A 103 2.54 5.72 22.74
CA THR A 103 1.17 5.47 22.27
C THR A 103 0.72 6.37 21.13
N TYR A 104 1.51 7.38 20.76
CA TYR A 104 1.23 8.28 19.64
C TYR A 104 2.14 8.02 18.42
N ALA A 105 3.10 7.09 18.53
CA ALA A 105 4.03 6.82 17.44
C ALA A 105 3.34 6.11 16.27
N TYR A 106 3.63 6.54 15.05
CA TYR A 106 3.34 5.76 13.86
C TYR A 106 4.44 4.72 13.63
N VAL A 107 4.04 3.45 13.58
CA VAL A 107 4.86 2.29 13.21
C VAL A 107 6.25 2.19 13.86
N GLY A 108 6.39 2.73 15.07
CA GLY A 108 7.67 2.78 15.80
C GLY A 108 8.75 3.61 15.11
N ASN A 109 8.36 4.70 14.44
CA ASN A 109 9.25 5.63 13.72
C ASN A 109 10.05 4.98 12.57
N ASN A 110 9.56 3.88 12.01
CA ASN A 110 10.17 3.24 10.84
C ASN A 110 9.12 2.96 9.74
N PRO A 111 8.57 4.02 9.12
CA PRO A 111 7.54 3.88 8.11
C PRO A 111 8.04 3.37 6.76
N ILE A 112 9.35 3.16 6.61
CA ILE A 112 9.94 2.53 5.42
C ILE A 112 9.73 1.01 5.45
N HIS A 113 9.65 0.40 6.64
CA HIS A 113 9.60 -1.07 6.78
C HIS A 113 8.27 -1.59 7.34
N TRP A 114 7.48 -0.71 7.95
CA TRP A 114 6.31 -1.09 8.73
C TRP A 114 5.11 -0.26 8.31
N ILE A 115 3.94 -0.88 8.42
CA ILE A 115 2.63 -0.30 8.14
C ILE A 115 1.73 -0.47 9.37
N ASP A 116 0.67 0.32 9.51
CA ASP A 116 -0.33 0.12 10.56
C ASP A 116 -1.74 0.14 9.95
N PRO A 117 -2.23 -1.02 9.45
CA PRO A 117 -3.48 -1.09 8.68
C PRO A 117 -4.74 -0.72 9.46
N LEU A 118 -4.68 -0.75 10.79
CA LEU A 118 -5.84 -0.52 11.67
C LEU A 118 -5.65 0.68 12.59
N GLY A 119 -4.44 1.21 12.72
CA GLY A 119 -4.14 2.22 13.73
C GLY A 119 -4.04 1.63 15.13
N LEU A 120 -3.45 0.44 15.28
CA LEU A 120 -3.26 -0.21 16.58
C LEU A 120 -1.83 -0.73 16.77
N GLU A 121 -1.30 -1.43 15.78
CA GLU A 121 0.00 -2.07 15.91
C GLU A 121 0.67 -2.15 14.55
N ARG A 122 1.97 -1.88 14.54
CA ARG A 122 2.78 -2.03 13.34
C ARG A 122 2.76 -3.47 12.85
N LYS A 123 2.57 -3.65 11.56
CA LYS A 123 2.74 -4.89 10.81
C LYS A 123 3.87 -4.71 9.79
N PRO A 124 4.58 -5.78 9.42
CA PRO A 124 5.58 -5.68 8.36
C PRO A 124 4.94 -5.09 7.12
N GLY A 125 5.53 -4.03 6.59
CA GLY A 125 5.21 -3.54 5.26
C GLY A 125 5.46 -4.66 4.27
N LYS A 126 4.52 -4.90 3.36
CA LYS A 126 4.58 -6.02 2.43
C LYS A 126 5.81 -5.90 1.50
N THR A 127 6.96 -6.45 1.91
CA THR A 127 7.70 -7.32 1.00
C THR A 127 6.69 -8.34 0.48
N PRO A 128 6.54 -8.56 -0.85
CA PRO A 128 5.40 -9.28 -1.44
C PRO A 128 5.05 -10.47 -0.58
N PRO A 129 3.82 -10.52 -0.06
CA PRO A 129 3.53 -11.39 1.04
C PRO A 129 3.88 -12.82 0.72
N ASN A 130 4.13 -13.59 1.76
CA ASN A 130 3.96 -15.03 1.81
C ASN A 130 2.61 -15.55 1.23
N SER A 131 1.68 -14.65 0.87
CA SER A 131 0.45 -14.91 0.11
C SER A 131 0.52 -14.50 -1.37
N TRP A 132 1.67 -14.00 -1.88
CA TRP A 132 1.88 -13.95 -3.32
C TRP A 132 1.97 -15.39 -3.78
N PRO A 133 1.27 -15.73 -4.87
CA PRO A 133 1.32 -17.07 -5.38
C PRO A 133 2.78 -17.43 -5.67
N THR A 134 3.28 -18.39 -4.89
CA THR A 134 4.63 -18.91 -5.09
C THR A 134 4.64 -19.62 -6.44
N PRO A 135 5.66 -19.42 -7.29
CA PRO A 135 5.77 -20.22 -8.50
C PRO A 135 5.74 -21.71 -8.13
N PRO A 136 5.14 -22.58 -8.96
CA PRO A 136 5.04 -24.00 -8.68
C PRO A 136 6.40 -24.57 -8.28
N ILE A 137 6.41 -25.45 -7.27
CA ILE A 137 7.65 -26.07 -6.80
C ILE A 137 8.41 -26.79 -7.92
N GLU A 138 7.70 -27.26 -8.94
CA GLU A 138 8.23 -27.88 -10.15
C GLU A 138 9.11 -26.93 -10.97
N ALA A 139 8.78 -25.63 -11.01
CA ALA A 139 9.60 -24.62 -11.67
C ALA A 139 10.89 -24.27 -10.90
N CYS A 140 10.86 -24.40 -9.57
CA CYS A 140 11.94 -23.98 -8.68
C CYS A 140 12.85 -25.13 -8.18
N GLY A 141 12.32 -26.36 -8.12
CA GLY A 141 12.96 -27.55 -7.57
C GLY A 141 13.09 -27.59 -6.04
N LYS A 142 12.68 -26.51 -5.33
CA LYS A 142 12.58 -26.35 -3.86
C LYS A 142 11.48 -25.32 -3.54
N LYS A 143 11.07 -25.18 -2.27
CA LYS A 143 10.18 -24.08 -1.84
C LYS A 143 10.85 -22.74 -2.22
N PRO A 144 10.28 -21.96 -3.17
CA PRO A 144 10.90 -20.73 -3.64
C PRO A 144 10.99 -19.71 -2.49
N LYS A 145 12.07 -18.95 -2.47
CA LYS A 145 12.27 -17.85 -1.51
C LYS A 145 12.21 -16.53 -2.25
N TRP A 146 11.51 -15.57 -1.65
CA TRP A 146 11.45 -14.22 -2.16
C TRP A 146 12.76 -13.47 -1.89
N SER A 147 13.17 -12.60 -2.82
CA SER A 147 14.32 -11.70 -2.67
C SER A 147 13.90 -10.21 -2.76
N PRO A 148 14.58 -9.28 -2.04
CA PRO A 148 14.32 -7.84 -2.09
C PRO A 148 14.31 -7.20 -3.49
N SER A 149 15.02 -7.82 -4.43
CA SER A 149 15.10 -7.43 -5.83
C SER A 149 13.92 -7.88 -6.69
N GLY A 150 12.86 -8.45 -6.10
CA GLY A 150 11.59 -8.71 -6.78
C GLY A 150 11.53 -10.02 -7.58
N TYR A 151 12.49 -10.93 -7.40
CA TYR A 151 12.48 -12.25 -8.04
C TYR A 151 12.49 -13.39 -7.01
N TRP A 152 12.10 -14.58 -7.48
CA TRP A 152 12.21 -15.82 -6.72
C TRP A 152 13.58 -16.45 -6.95
N GLU A 153 14.21 -17.00 -5.91
CA GLU A 153 15.45 -17.76 -6.06
C GLU A 153 15.17 -19.26 -6.27
N GLY A 154 15.74 -19.82 -7.33
CA GLY A 154 15.64 -21.22 -7.72
C GLY A 154 16.85 -22.09 -7.34
N LYS A 155 16.91 -23.31 -7.88
CA LYS A 155 18.02 -24.26 -7.65
C LYS A 155 19.39 -23.62 -7.92
N LYS A 156 20.27 -23.65 -6.91
CA LYS A 156 21.63 -23.05 -6.87
C LYS A 156 21.68 -21.51 -6.77
N GLY A 157 20.62 -20.85 -6.28
CA GLY A 157 20.62 -19.39 -6.07
C GLY A 157 20.49 -18.58 -7.35
N ARG A 158 19.85 -19.14 -8.38
CA ARG A 158 19.60 -18.45 -9.65
C ARG A 158 18.26 -17.72 -9.59
N ASN A 159 18.24 -16.48 -10.07
CA ASN A 159 17.03 -15.67 -10.16
C ASN A 159 16.06 -16.30 -11.16
N LEU A 160 14.83 -16.52 -10.73
CA LEU A 160 13.72 -16.99 -11.56
C LEU A 160 12.93 -15.74 -11.98
N THR A 161 13.37 -15.09 -13.04
CA THR A 161 12.63 -14.00 -13.69
C THR A 161 11.72 -14.59 -14.78
N GLY A 162 10.48 -14.09 -14.89
CA GLY A 162 9.57 -14.46 -15.99
C GLY A 162 8.74 -15.75 -15.82
N VAL A 163 8.64 -16.32 -14.62
CA VAL A 163 7.68 -17.43 -14.37
C VAL A 163 6.27 -16.85 -14.28
N THR A 164 5.47 -17.04 -15.32
CA THR A 164 4.07 -16.58 -15.39
C THR A 164 3.24 -17.33 -14.35
N ILE A 165 2.59 -16.60 -13.45
CA ILE A 165 1.72 -17.18 -12.44
C ILE A 165 0.28 -17.16 -12.98
N PRO A 166 -0.46 -18.28 -12.93
CA PRO A 166 -1.84 -18.33 -13.39
C PRO A 166 -2.72 -17.32 -12.64
N THR A 167 -3.54 -16.59 -13.38
CA THR A 167 -4.36 -15.46 -12.91
C THR A 167 -5.30 -15.83 -11.75
N GLU A 168 -5.66 -17.10 -11.64
CA GLU A 168 -6.58 -17.63 -10.61
C GLU A 168 -6.00 -17.64 -9.19
N GLN A 169 -4.68 -17.46 -9.03
CA GLN A 169 -4.02 -17.47 -7.71
C GLN A 169 -3.68 -16.07 -7.17
N ALA A 170 -3.95 -14.99 -7.93
CA ALA A 170 -3.63 -13.61 -7.56
C ALA A 170 -4.71 -12.90 -6.73
N LEU A 171 -5.84 -13.56 -6.46
CA LEU A 171 -7.09 -12.94 -5.98
C LEU A 171 -7.21 -12.70 -4.46
N ILE A 172 -6.19 -13.03 -3.64
CA ILE A 172 -6.33 -13.02 -2.16
C ILE A 172 -5.80 -11.72 -1.51
N VAL A 173 -5.48 -10.68 -2.28
CA VAL A 173 -4.90 -9.45 -1.71
C VAL A 173 -5.50 -8.18 -2.32
N ALA A 174 -6.83 -8.07 -2.24
CA ALA A 174 -7.55 -6.80 -2.37
C ALA A 174 -7.89 -6.27 -0.98
#